data_AF-A0AAU3U9R3-F1
#
_entry.id   AF-A0AAU3U9R3-F1
#
_cell.length_a   1.000
_cell.length_b   1.000
_cell.length_c   1.000
_cell.angle_alpha   90.00
_cell.angle_beta   90.00
_cell.angle_gamma   90.00
#
_symmetry.space_group_name_H-M   'P 1'
#
loop_
_entity.id
_entity.type
_entity.pdbx_description
1 polymer ?
#
loop_
_entity_poly.entity_id
_entity_poly.type
_entity_poly.pdbx_seq_one_letter_code
_entity_poly.pdbx_strand_id
1 'polypeptide(L)'
;MPLDAARADETAVWLEFALPARTDPALGSIADELHDGLRTVADRLLDRLSVQAPLATEHLAAVLDGLVLNAALHPDRLQPDTLRAVLRRRHLARSYLRPHNPSRHPRRGWRALPRLPRR
;
A
#
# COMPACT_ATOMS: atom_id res chain seq x y z
N MET A 1 5.61 -10.97 6.51
CA MET A 1 4.91 -10.43 7.70
C MET A 1 5.09 -11.39 8.86
N PRO A 2 5.61 -10.94 10.01
CA PRO A 2 5.95 -11.79 11.15
C PRO A 2 4.69 -12.22 11.93
N LEU A 3 3.87 -13.08 11.34
CA LEU A 3 2.61 -13.56 11.94
C LEU A 3 2.79 -14.82 12.80
N ASP A 4 3.93 -15.48 12.65
CA ASP A 4 4.41 -16.64 13.42
C ASP A 4 5.94 -16.70 13.29
N ALA A 5 6.58 -17.62 14.03
CA ALA A 5 8.03 -17.71 14.13
C ALA A 5 8.72 -17.83 12.76
N ALA A 6 8.23 -18.73 11.89
CA ALA A 6 8.83 -18.92 10.56
C ALA A 6 8.79 -17.63 9.73
N ARG A 7 7.67 -16.90 9.75
CA ARG A 7 7.57 -15.65 8.99
C ARG A 7 8.27 -14.49 9.67
N ALA A 8 8.59 -14.60 10.97
CA ALA A 8 9.45 -13.65 11.65
C ALA A 8 10.89 -13.79 11.16
N ASP A 9 11.38 -15.01 11.01
CA ASP A 9 12.70 -15.30 10.43
C ASP A 9 12.78 -14.82 8.98
N GLU A 10 11.77 -15.13 8.15
CA GLU A 10 11.70 -14.61 6.77
C GLU A 10 11.70 -13.08 6.72
N THR A 11 11.03 -12.43 7.67
CA THR A 11 10.98 -10.97 7.76
C THR A 11 12.35 -10.38 8.16
N ALA A 12 13.07 -11.05 9.05
CA ALA A 12 14.42 -10.64 9.44
C ALA A 12 15.37 -10.73 8.23
N VAL A 13 15.35 -11.85 7.50
CA VAL A 13 16.13 -12.03 6.28
C VAL A 13 15.80 -10.95 5.25
N TRP A 14 14.51 -10.66 5.04
CA TRP A 14 14.09 -9.59 4.13
C TRP A 14 14.72 -8.23 4.51
N LEU A 15 14.71 -7.86 5.80
CA LEU A 15 15.32 -6.61 6.28
C LEU A 15 16.84 -6.59 6.13
N GLU A 16 17.50 -7.72 6.36
CA GLU A 16 18.95 -7.89 6.20
C GLU A 16 19.42 -7.71 4.76
N PHE A 17 18.56 -7.93 3.77
CA PHE A 17 18.85 -7.61 2.37
C PHE A 17 18.39 -6.21 1.96
N ALA A 18 17.17 -5.81 2.35
CA ALA A 18 16.57 -4.57 1.90
C ALA A 18 17.28 -3.31 2.45
N LEU A 19 17.74 -3.34 3.70
CA LEU A 19 18.39 -2.17 4.31
C LEU A 19 19.81 -1.92 3.77
N PRO A 20 20.71 -2.93 3.68
CA PRO A 20 22.07 -2.70 3.21
C PRO A 20 22.16 -2.38 1.72
N ALA A 21 21.19 -2.80 0.90
CA ALA A 21 21.13 -2.47 -0.53
C ALA A 21 21.14 -0.95 -0.83
N ARG A 22 20.81 -0.11 0.16
CA ARG A 22 20.92 1.36 0.04
C ARG A 22 22.36 1.85 -0.11
N THR A 23 23.33 1.06 0.33
CA THR A 23 24.76 1.41 0.35
C THR A 23 25.63 0.36 -0.33
N ASP A 24 25.10 -0.84 -0.56
CA ASP A 24 25.78 -1.92 -1.28
C ASP A 24 25.07 -2.21 -2.62
N PRO A 25 25.65 -1.77 -3.76
CA PRO A 25 25.10 -2.02 -5.08
C PRO A 25 24.95 -3.50 -5.42
N ALA A 26 25.72 -4.40 -4.81
CA ALA A 26 25.64 -5.84 -5.08
C ALA A 26 24.31 -6.44 -4.61
N LEU A 27 23.62 -5.78 -3.67
CA LEU A 27 22.32 -6.20 -3.16
C LEU A 27 21.15 -5.49 -3.86
N GLY A 28 21.41 -4.58 -4.79
CA GLY A 28 20.38 -3.76 -5.45
C GLY A 28 19.33 -4.61 -6.18
N SER A 29 19.77 -5.60 -6.98
CA SER A 29 18.83 -6.47 -7.71
C SER A 29 17.94 -7.30 -6.80
N ILE A 30 18.46 -7.74 -5.65
CA ILE A 30 17.68 -8.48 -4.64
C ILE A 30 16.65 -7.55 -4.01
N ALA A 31 17.03 -6.32 -3.66
CA ALA A 31 16.10 -5.35 -3.10
C ALA A 31 14.98 -4.98 -4.09
N ASP A 32 15.31 -4.84 -5.37
CA ASP A 32 14.32 -4.59 -6.43
C ASP A 32 13.35 -5.78 -6.58
N GLU A 33 13.85 -7.02 -6.58
CA GLU A 33 13.00 -8.21 -6.65
C GLU A 33 12.04 -8.31 -5.46
N LEU A 34 12.53 -8.02 -4.25
CA LEU A 34 11.71 -7.99 -3.04
C LEU A 34 10.63 -6.89 -3.11
N HIS A 35 11.00 -5.72 -3.63
CA HIS A 35 10.11 -4.56 -3.81
C HIS A 35 8.99 -4.87 -4.82
N ASP A 36 9.34 -5.47 -5.95
CA ASP A 36 8.41 -5.83 -7.03
C ASP A 36 7.54 -7.04 -6.66
N GLY A 37 8.10 -7.99 -5.91
CA GLY A 37 7.37 -9.15 -5.41
C GLY A 37 6.20 -8.74 -4.52
N LEU A 38 6.41 -7.78 -3.61
CA LEU A 38 5.33 -7.28 -2.75
C LEU A 38 4.23 -6.59 -3.57
N ARG A 39 4.60 -5.78 -4.57
CA ARG A 39 3.64 -5.12 -5.48
C ARG A 39 2.84 -6.12 -6.28
N THR A 40 3.49 -7.16 -6.79
CA THR A 40 2.83 -8.25 -7.52
C THR A 40 1.79 -8.95 -6.64
N VAL A 41 2.11 -9.19 -5.36
CA VAL A 41 1.15 -9.78 -4.41
C VAL A 41 0.01 -8.82 -4.09
N ALA A 42 0.33 -7.54 -3.84
CA ALA A 42 -0.66 -6.50 -3.55
C ALA A 42 -1.66 -6.33 -4.72
N ASP A 43 -1.15 -6.27 -5.95
CA ASP A 43 -1.94 -6.13 -7.17
C ASP A 43 -2.89 -7.31 -7.35
N ARG A 44 -2.38 -8.54 -7.25
CA ARG A 44 -3.19 -9.78 -7.31
C ARG A 44 -4.26 -9.85 -6.22
N LEU A 45 -4.02 -9.27 -5.05
CA LEU A 45 -5.01 -9.22 -3.97
C LEU A 45 -6.11 -8.20 -4.31
N LEU A 46 -5.75 -7.03 -4.80
CA LEU A 46 -6.68 -5.97 -5.20
C LEU A 46 -7.56 -6.42 -6.37
N ASP A 47 -6.99 -7.13 -7.35
CA ASP A 47 -7.73 -7.75 -8.44
C ASP A 47 -8.78 -8.74 -7.95
N ARG A 48 -8.42 -9.63 -7.03
CA ARG A 48 -9.37 -10.58 -6.41
C ARG A 48 -10.49 -9.87 -5.65
N LEU A 49 -10.21 -8.69 -5.11
CA LEU A 49 -11.18 -7.85 -4.42
C LEU A 49 -11.93 -6.91 -5.39
N SER A 50 -11.66 -6.99 -6.70
CA SER A 50 -12.23 -6.12 -7.74
C SER A 50 -12.02 -4.62 -7.45
N VAL A 51 -10.88 -4.29 -6.86
CA VAL A 51 -10.49 -2.92 -6.53
C VAL A 51 -9.68 -2.36 -7.68
N GLN A 52 -10.23 -1.35 -8.36
CA GLN A 52 -9.55 -0.66 -9.45
C GLN A 52 -9.48 0.83 -9.08
N ALA A 53 -8.36 1.21 -8.47
CA ALA A 53 -8.10 2.59 -8.08
C ALA A 53 -6.64 2.97 -8.34
N PRO A 54 -6.36 4.20 -8.81
CA PRO A 54 -5.00 4.69 -8.96
C PRO A 54 -4.23 4.56 -7.63
N LEU A 55 -2.98 4.09 -7.70
CA LEU A 55 -2.08 3.90 -6.55
C LEU A 55 -2.56 2.88 -5.51
N ALA A 56 -3.60 2.08 -5.77
CA ALA A 56 -4.09 1.10 -4.81
C ALA A 56 -3.01 0.07 -4.41
N THR A 57 -2.23 -0.38 -5.39
CA THR A 57 -1.10 -1.31 -5.23
C THR A 57 -0.01 -0.71 -4.35
N GLU A 58 0.44 0.50 -4.68
CA GLU A 58 1.45 1.24 -3.88
C GLU A 58 0.97 1.50 -2.45
N HIS A 59 -0.29 1.89 -2.30
CA HIS A 59 -0.88 2.15 -0.99
C HIS A 59 -0.94 0.88 -0.14
N LEU A 60 -1.36 -0.26 -0.72
CA LEU A 60 -1.38 -1.53 0.00
C LEU A 60 0.03 -2.01 0.34
N ALA A 61 0.98 -1.92 -0.60
CA ALA A 61 2.38 -2.26 -0.37
C ALA A 61 2.98 -1.43 0.78
N ALA A 62 2.81 -0.12 0.76
CA ALA A 62 3.33 0.77 1.83
C ALA A 62 2.75 0.46 3.21
N VAL A 63 1.47 0.08 3.29
CA VAL A 63 0.84 -0.35 4.54
C VAL A 63 1.43 -1.66 5.02
N LEU A 64 1.62 -2.62 4.12
CA LEU A 64 2.24 -3.91 4.45
C LEU A 64 3.68 -3.71 4.93
N ASP A 65 4.49 -2.93 4.22
CA ASP A 65 5.86 -2.58 4.62
C ASP A 65 5.91 -1.95 6.00
N GLY A 66 5.06 -0.95 6.26
CA GLY A 66 5.00 -0.30 7.56
C GLY A 66 4.63 -1.26 8.70
N LEU A 67 3.72 -2.20 8.44
CA LEU A 67 3.33 -3.21 9.42
C LEU A 67 4.44 -4.25 9.66
N VAL A 68 5.09 -4.70 8.59
CA VAL A 68 6.23 -5.63 8.64
C VAL A 68 7.37 -5.02 9.45
N LEU A 69 7.78 -3.81 9.10
CA LEU A 69 8.88 -3.10 9.76
C LEU A 69 8.58 -2.87 11.25
N ASN A 70 7.40 -2.36 11.59
CA ASN A 70 7.05 -2.11 12.98
C ASN A 70 6.99 -3.40 13.81
N ALA A 71 6.48 -4.50 13.24
CA ALA A 71 6.42 -5.76 13.97
C ALA A 71 7.79 -6.41 14.15
N ALA A 72 8.70 -6.26 13.20
CA ALA A 72 10.08 -6.70 13.33
C ALA A 72 10.86 -5.88 14.38
N LEU A 73 10.67 -4.56 14.43
CA LEU A 73 11.35 -3.69 15.38
C LEU A 73 10.78 -3.78 16.80
N HIS A 74 9.49 -4.11 16.93
CA HIS A 74 8.78 -4.11 18.21
C HIS A 74 7.90 -5.37 18.37
N PRO A 75 8.50 -6.58 18.35
CA PRO A 75 7.75 -7.84 18.37
C PRO A 75 6.85 -7.98 19.61
N ASP A 76 7.28 -7.45 20.76
CA ASP A 76 6.49 -7.50 21.99
C ASP A 76 5.29 -6.54 21.99
N ARG A 77 5.35 -5.47 21.18
CA ARG A 77 4.34 -4.40 21.16
C ARG A 77 3.31 -4.56 20.06
N LEU A 78 3.69 -5.19 18.94
CA LEU A 78 2.80 -5.37 17.79
C LEU A 78 2.52 -6.85 17.55
N GLN A 79 1.61 -7.37 18.36
CA GLN A 79 1.20 -8.78 18.29
C GLN A 79 0.51 -9.12 16.95
N PRO A 80 0.61 -10.38 16.48
CA PRO A 80 0.03 -10.82 15.21
C PRO A 80 -1.47 -10.51 15.04
N ASP A 81 -2.24 -10.54 16.12
CA ASP A 81 -3.67 -10.22 16.07
C ASP A 81 -3.93 -8.74 15.82
N THR A 82 -3.07 -7.86 16.33
CA THR A 82 -3.13 -6.42 16.03
C THR A 82 -2.83 -6.17 14.55
N LEU A 83 -1.82 -6.84 14.00
CA LEU A 83 -1.50 -6.77 12.56
C LEU A 83 -2.71 -7.16 11.69
N ARG A 84 -3.34 -8.31 12.01
CA ARG A 84 -4.55 -8.78 11.32
C ARG A 84 -5.71 -7.81 11.48
N ALA A 85 -5.89 -7.23 12.66
CA ALA A 85 -6.95 -6.27 12.93
C ALA A 85 -6.77 -4.97 12.13
N VAL A 86 -5.55 -4.45 12.00
CA VAL A 86 -5.27 -3.26 11.19
C VAL A 86 -5.62 -3.50 9.72
N LEU A 87 -5.19 -4.63 9.16
CA LEU A 87 -5.48 -5.00 7.78
C LEU A 87 -6.99 -5.18 7.53
N ARG A 88 -7.67 -5.98 8.37
CA ARG A 88 -9.09 -6.31 8.19
C ARG A 88 -10.02 -5.13 8.49
N ARG A 89 -9.84 -4.47 9.64
CA ARG A 89 -10.84 -3.57 10.21
C ARG A 89 -10.73 -2.15 9.68
N ARG A 90 -9.52 -1.69 9.31
CA ARG A 90 -9.27 -0.29 8.97
C ARG A 90 -8.99 -0.06 7.49
N HIS A 91 -8.29 -0.98 6.82
CA HIS A 91 -7.93 -0.81 5.41
C HIS A 91 -8.96 -1.38 4.43
N LEU A 92 -9.27 -2.68 4.52
CA LEU A 92 -10.16 -3.31 3.55
C LEU A 92 -11.59 -2.74 3.63
N ALA A 93 -12.10 -2.51 4.83
CA ALA A 93 -13.46 -2.04 5.04
C ALA A 93 -13.71 -0.58 4.63
N ARG A 94 -12.69 0.29 4.67
CA ARG A 94 -12.85 1.75 4.50
C ARG A 94 -12.27 2.28 3.20
N SER A 95 -11.15 1.72 2.74
CA SER A 95 -10.39 2.26 1.61
C SER A 95 -10.86 1.70 0.26
N TYR A 96 -11.39 0.47 0.25
CA TYR A 96 -11.65 -0.28 -0.98
C TYR A 96 -13.12 -0.65 -1.19
N LEU A 97 -13.92 -0.75 -0.12
CA LEU A 97 -15.37 -1.04 -0.20
C LEU A 97 -16.25 0.19 -0.46
N ARG A 98 -15.68 1.38 -0.66
CA ARG A 98 -16.47 2.54 -1.07
C ARG A 98 -16.62 2.49 -2.60
N PRO A 99 -17.83 2.33 -3.15
CA PRO A 99 -17.99 2.32 -4.60
C PRO A 99 -17.41 3.61 -5.15
N HIS A 100 -16.42 3.50 -6.05
CA HIS A 100 -16.04 4.62 -6.89
C HIS A 100 -17.28 4.93 -7.73
N ASN A 101 -17.97 6.02 -7.38
CA ASN A 101 -19.10 6.52 -8.14
C ASN A 101 -18.55 7.53 -9.16
N PRO A 102 -18.33 7.14 -10.44
CA PRO A 102 -17.83 8.06 -11.45
C PRO A 102 -18.83 9.19 -11.79
N SER A 103 -20.03 9.19 -11.20
CA SER A 103 -21.11 10.13 -11.53
C SER A 103 -21.09 11.46 -10.75
N ARG A 104 -20.12 11.72 -9.86
CA ARG A 104 -20.00 13.04 -9.20
C ARG A 104 -19.26 14.04 -10.09
N HIS A 105 -19.81 14.30 -11.27
CA HIS A 105 -19.59 15.58 -11.93
C HIS A 105 -20.20 16.69 -11.05
N PRO A 106 -19.46 17.74 -10.68
CA PRO A 106 -20.10 18.95 -10.23
C PRO A 106 -20.79 19.57 -11.45
N ARG A 107 -22.11 19.39 -11.56
CA ARG A 107 -22.95 20.34 -12.30
C ARG A 107 -22.91 21.67 -11.55
N ARG A 108 -21.80 22.39 -11.64
CA ARG A 108 -21.72 23.81 -11.31
C ARG A 108 -21.88 24.56 -12.63
N GLY A 109 -23.02 25.23 -12.73
CA GLY A 109 -23.48 25.90 -13.93
C GLY A 109 -22.46 26.87 -14.49
N TRP A 110 -22.21 26.73 -15.78
CA TRP A 110 -21.66 27.78 -16.61
C TRP A 110 -22.69 28.91 -16.64
N ARG A 111 -22.54 29.92 -15.78
CA ARG A 111 -23.18 31.22 -16.00
C ARG A 111 -22.37 31.93 -17.08
N ALA A 112 -23.05 32.26 -18.16
CA ALA A 112 -22.52 33.05 -19.27
C ALA A 112 -21.81 34.31 -18.75
N LEU A 113 -20.55 34.48 -19.14
CA LEU A 113 -19.85 35.77 -19.01
C LEU A 113 -20.36 36.69 -20.13
N PRO A 114 -20.79 37.93 -19.83
CA PRO A 114 -21.12 38.89 -20.88
C PRO A 114 -19.83 39.34 -21.57
N ARG A 115 -19.86 39.38 -22.91
CA ARG A 115 -18.79 39.88 -23.77
C ARG A 115 -18.54 41.36 -23.47
N LEU A 116 -17.32 41.71 -23.09
CA LEU A 116 -16.86 43.11 -23.05
C LEU A 116 -16.57 43.60 -24.48
N PRO A 117 -16.91 44.85 -24.83
CA PRO A 117 -16.61 45.41 -26.14
C PRO A 117 -15.13 45.77 -26.23
N ARG A 118 -14.51 45.41 -27.36
CA ARG A 118 -13.17 45.87 -27.72
C ARG A 118 -13.23 47.36 -28.08
N ARG A 119 -12.38 48.17 -27.46
CA ARG A 119 -11.90 49.44 -28.00
C ARG A 119 -10.45 49.24 -28.40
#